data_AF-A0A4Y4WV27-F1
#
_entry.id   AF-A0A4Y4WV27-F1
#
_cell.length_a   1.000
_cell.length_b   1.000
_cell.length_c   1.000
_cell.angle_alpha   90.00
_cell.angle_beta   90.00
_cell.angle_gamma   90.00
#
_symmetry.space_group_name_H-M   'P 1'
#
loop_
_entity.id
_entity.type
_entity.pdbx_description
1 polymer ?
#
loop_
_entity_poly.entity_id
_entity_poly.type
_entity_poly.pdbx_seq_one_letter_code
_entity_poly.pdbx_strand_id
1 'polypeptide(L)'
;MKIGWIGLGAMGIPMATRLHDANLEVSVYNRTESKAAPLKEKGVAVYTNPIDLAAKVDLVFTMLSDKTAIDAVLAPKFWEQMSEKIVVNMSTIAPLESLSLE
;
A
#
# COMPACT_ATOMS: atom_id res chain seq x y z
N MET A 1 15.69 -3.59 0.20
CA MET A 1 14.39 -3.71 -0.48
C MET A 1 13.39 -2.88 0.30
N LYS A 2 12.73 -1.95 -0.37
CA LYS A 2 11.81 -0.98 0.21
C LYS A 2 10.38 -1.42 -0.04
N ILE A 3 9.58 -1.48 1.02
CA ILE A 3 8.22 -2.01 1.01
C ILE A 3 7.23 -0.87 1.18
N GLY A 4 6.30 -0.75 0.25
CA GLY A 4 5.11 0.06 0.36
C GLY A 4 3.94 -0.74 0.91
N TRP A 5 3.18 -0.18 1.84
CA TRP A 5 1.92 -0.76 2.31
C TRP A 5 0.77 0.23 2.14
N ILE A 6 -0.21 -0.12 1.31
CA ILE A 6 -1.38 0.70 1.03
C ILE A 6 -2.63 0.05 1.62
N GLY A 7 -3.27 0.75 2.55
CA GLY A 7 -4.46 0.29 3.25
C GLY A 7 -4.18 -0.11 4.69
N LEU A 8 -4.59 0.76 5.62
CA LEU A 8 -4.32 0.63 7.06
C LEU A 8 -5.64 0.36 7.82
N GLY A 9 -6.35 -0.68 7.38
CA GLY A 9 -7.51 -1.22 8.07
C GLY A 9 -7.12 -2.15 9.23
N ALA A 10 -8.11 -2.92 9.73
CA ALA A 10 -7.92 -3.87 10.84
C ALA A 10 -6.80 -4.89 10.57
N MET A 11 -6.63 -5.30 9.30
CA MET A 11 -5.56 -6.22 8.90
C MET A 11 -4.29 -5.50 8.45
N GLY A 12 -4.40 -4.32 7.83
CA GLY A 12 -3.24 -3.61 7.29
C GLY A 12 -2.25 -3.12 8.35
N ILE A 13 -2.75 -2.51 9.43
CA ILE A 13 -1.91 -2.02 10.54
C ILE A 13 -1.04 -3.14 11.15
N PRO A 14 -1.59 -4.30 11.58
CA PRO A 14 -0.79 -5.34 12.21
C PRO A 14 0.17 -6.04 11.25
N MET A 15 -0.09 -6.03 9.93
CA MET A 15 0.84 -6.58 8.94
C MET A 15 2.02 -5.63 8.66
N ALA A 16 1.73 -4.35 8.39
CA ALA A 16 2.77 -3.33 8.21
C ALA A 16 3.65 -3.20 9.47
N THR A 17 3.05 -3.27 10.65
CA THR A 17 3.77 -3.25 11.93
C THR A 17 4.72 -4.43 12.06
N ARG A 18 4.30 -5.66 11.69
CA ARG A 18 5.17 -6.84 11.75
C ARG A 18 6.37 -6.72 10.81
N LEU A 19 6.18 -6.20 9.60
CA LEU A 19 7.27 -5.97 8.65
C LEU A 19 8.27 -4.95 9.20
N HIS A 20 7.78 -3.86 9.79
CA HIS A 20 8.62 -2.85 10.43
C HIS A 20 9.38 -3.42 11.64
N ASP A 21 8.69 -4.12 12.54
CA ASP A 21 9.28 -4.73 13.74
C ASP A 21 10.32 -5.82 13.38
N ALA A 22 10.27 -6.37 12.15
CA ALA A 22 11.29 -7.25 11.58
C ALA A 22 12.47 -6.51 10.93
N ASN A 23 12.61 -5.20 11.18
CA ASN A 23 13.66 -4.31 10.62
C ASN A 23 13.66 -4.19 9.09
N LEU A 24 12.50 -4.32 8.44
CA LEU A 24 12.35 -4.01 7.02
C LEU A 24 12.01 -2.53 6.82
N GLU A 25 12.47 -1.96 5.70
CA GLU A 25 12.17 -0.57 5.34
C GLU A 25 10.74 -0.47 4.80
N VAL A 26 9.80 -0.09 5.66
CA VAL A 26 8.38 0.03 5.34
C VAL A 26 7.97 1.49 5.25
N SER A 27 7.23 1.84 4.20
CA SER A 27 6.53 3.09 4.01
C SER A 27 5.05 2.81 3.82
N VAL A 28 4.18 3.66 4.37
CA VAL A 28 2.73 3.41 4.37
C VAL A 28 1.91 4.55 3.82
N TYR A 29 0.77 4.21 3.23
CA TYR A 29 -0.26 5.15 2.81
C TYR A 29 -1.64 4.61 3.19
N ASN A 30 -2.53 5.53 3.58
CA ASN A 30 -3.95 5.25 3.72
C ASN A 30 -4.75 6.50 3.40
N ARG A 31 -5.87 6.36 2.68
CA ARG A 31 -6.77 7.46 2.32
C ARG A 31 -7.15 8.35 3.53
N THR A 32 -7.38 7.72 4.68
CA THR A 32 -7.61 8.42 5.94
C THR A 32 -6.30 8.46 6.72
N GLU A 33 -5.61 9.59 6.69
CA GLU A 33 -4.25 9.74 7.27
C GLU A 33 -4.19 9.40 8.77
N SER A 34 -5.24 9.73 9.54
CA SER A 34 -5.27 9.45 10.98
C SER A 34 -5.14 7.97 11.33
N LYS A 35 -5.47 7.04 10.41
CA LYS A 35 -5.27 5.60 10.62
C LYS A 35 -3.79 5.19 10.62
N ALA A 36 -2.91 6.03 10.08
CA ALA A 36 -1.46 5.80 10.08
C ALA A 36 -0.78 6.21 11.39
N ALA A 37 -1.49 6.86 12.32
CA ALA A 37 -0.91 7.36 13.57
C ALA A 37 -0.10 6.30 14.35
N PRO A 38 -0.57 5.04 14.54
CA PRO A 38 0.19 4.04 15.28
C PRO A 38 1.52 3.66 14.61
N LEU A 39 1.58 3.68 13.28
CA LEU A 39 2.80 3.39 12.52
C LEU A 39 3.73 4.61 12.50
N LYS A 40 3.17 5.82 12.39
CA LYS A 40 3.92 7.08 12.51
C LYS A 40 4.63 7.18 13.86
N GLU A 41 3.95 6.83 14.95
CA GLU A 41 4.53 6.81 16.31
C GLU A 41 5.69 5.82 16.45
N LYS A 42 5.69 4.74 15.66
CA LYS A 42 6.79 3.78 15.53
C LYS A 42 7.93 4.27 14.61
N GLY A 43 7.81 5.46 14.01
CA GLY A 43 8.81 6.01 13.09
C GLY A 43 8.69 5.49 11.65
N VAL A 44 7.60 4.82 11.30
CA VAL A 44 7.33 4.40 9.92
C VAL A 44 7.00 5.62 9.07
N ALA A 45 7.58 5.69 7.87
CA ALA A 45 7.32 6.79 6.93
C ALA A 45 5.87 6.73 6.43
N VAL A 46 5.12 7.84 6.60
CA VAL A 46 3.74 7.97 6.15
C VAL A 46 3.68 8.93 4.98
N TYR A 47 3.14 8.46 3.85
CA TYR A 47 2.89 9.26 2.67
C TYR A 47 1.43 9.71 2.65
N THR A 48 1.18 10.88 2.07
CA THR A 48 -0.17 11.45 1.86
C THR A 48 -0.72 11.18 0.47
N ASN A 49 0.10 10.60 -0.42
CA ASN A 49 -0.21 10.29 -1.80
C ASN A 49 0.37 8.92 -2.17
N PRO A 50 -0.42 7.98 -2.73
CA PRO A 50 0.07 6.66 -3.09
C PRO A 50 1.12 6.68 -4.22
N ILE A 51 1.09 7.67 -5.11
CA ILE A 51 2.06 7.82 -6.22
C ILE A 51 3.45 8.15 -5.67
N ASP A 52 3.52 9.05 -4.70
CA ASP A 52 4.79 9.44 -4.07
C ASP A 52 5.41 8.27 -3.29
N LEU A 53 4.57 7.42 -2.67
CA LEU A 53 5.01 6.18 -2.07
C LEU A 53 5.55 5.20 -3.12
N ALA A 54 4.80 4.96 -4.20
CA ALA A 54 5.19 4.06 -5.29
C ALA A 54 6.54 4.43 -5.92
N ALA A 55 6.81 5.73 -6.07
CA ALA A 55 8.07 6.26 -6.58
C ALA A 55 9.29 5.92 -5.69
N LYS A 56 9.08 5.58 -4.42
CA LYS A 56 10.15 5.39 -3.42
C LYS A 56 10.36 3.95 -2.97
N VAL A 57 9.55 3.02 -3.45
CA VAL A 57 9.58 1.61 -3.03
C VAL A 57 9.85 0.66 -4.19
N ASP A 58 10.25 -0.57 -3.88
CA ASP A 58 10.52 -1.65 -4.84
C ASP A 58 9.32 -2.60 -4.99
N LEU A 59 8.47 -2.67 -3.96
CA LEU A 59 7.33 -3.57 -3.82
C LEU A 59 6.19 -2.85 -3.11
N VAL A 60 4.95 -3.00 -3.58
CA VAL A 60 3.75 -2.48 -2.88
C VAL A 60 2.77 -3.61 -2.56
N PHE A 61 2.36 -3.69 -1.30
CA PHE A 61 1.17 -4.44 -0.89
C PHE A 61 -0.05 -3.54 -0.88
N THR A 62 -1.19 -4.03 -1.38
CA THR A 62 -2.49 -3.36 -1.25
C THR A 62 -3.47 -4.20 -0.44
N MET A 63 -4.22 -3.55 0.45
CA MET A 63 -5.26 -4.17 1.26
C MET A 63 -6.41 -3.19 1.46
N LEU A 64 -7.26 -3.09 0.44
CA LEU A 64 -8.30 -2.08 0.28
C LEU A 64 -9.70 -2.71 0.33
N SER A 65 -10.74 -1.87 0.45
CA SER A 65 -12.10 -2.31 0.75
C SER A 65 -12.80 -3.02 -0.41
N ASP A 66 -12.56 -2.56 -1.64
CA ASP A 66 -13.29 -2.95 -2.85
C ASP A 66 -12.55 -2.46 -4.11
N LYS A 67 -13.07 -2.83 -5.28
CA LYS A 67 -12.49 -2.43 -6.57
C LYS A 67 -12.42 -0.92 -6.78
N THR A 68 -13.40 -0.16 -6.30
CA THR A 68 -13.41 1.31 -6.45
C THR A 68 -12.26 1.94 -5.67
N ALA A 69 -12.02 1.47 -4.44
CA ALA A 69 -10.89 1.91 -3.64
C ALA A 69 -9.54 1.54 -4.27
N ILE A 70 -9.45 0.37 -4.91
CA ILE A 70 -8.25 -0.06 -5.62
C ILE A 70 -8.00 0.84 -6.84
N ASP A 71 -9.00 1.10 -7.67
CA ASP A 71 -8.85 1.90 -8.89
C ASP A 71 -8.47 3.36 -8.58
N ALA A 72 -8.94 3.89 -7.47
CA ALA A 72 -8.56 5.22 -7.00
C ALA A 72 -7.07 5.31 -6.61
N VAL A 73 -6.47 4.20 -6.15
CA VAL A 73 -5.07 4.13 -5.72
C VAL A 73 -4.15 3.72 -6.86
N LEU A 74 -4.51 2.64 -7.57
CA LEU A 74 -3.80 2.05 -8.69
C LEU A 74 -4.20 2.72 -10.00
N ALA A 75 -4.22 4.06 -10.01
CA ALA A 75 -4.49 4.85 -11.19
C ALA A 75 -3.29 4.80 -12.17
N PRO A 76 -3.43 5.22 -13.45
CA PRO A 76 -2.35 5.14 -14.44
C PRO A 76 -0.99 5.68 -13.96
N LYS A 77 -0.98 6.83 -13.28
CA LYS A 77 0.24 7.42 -12.72
C LYS A 77 0.90 6.57 -11.62
N PHE A 78 0.13 5.77 -10.90
CA PHE A 78 0.69 4.81 -9.95
C PHE A 78 1.44 3.70 -10.70
N TRP A 79 0.83 3.14 -11.75
CA TRP A 79 1.46 2.10 -12.58
C TRP A 79 2.72 2.59 -13.28
N GLU A 80 2.77 3.85 -13.72
CA GLU A 80 4.00 4.48 -14.23
C GLU A 80 5.17 4.40 -13.22
N GLN A 81 4.89 4.56 -11.91
CA GLN A 81 5.92 4.44 -10.86
C GLN A 81 6.27 2.99 -10.50
N MET A 82 5.42 2.04 -10.90
CA MET A 82 5.55 0.61 -10.61
C MET A 82 6.04 -0.21 -11.80
N SER A 83 6.44 0.43 -12.91
CA SER A 83 7.11 -0.23 -14.02
C SER A 83 8.30 -1.05 -13.52
N GLU A 84 8.34 -2.34 -13.89
CA GLU A 84 9.37 -3.31 -13.48
C GLU A 84 9.45 -3.60 -11.97
N LYS A 85 8.44 -3.16 -11.19
CA LYS A 85 8.31 -3.42 -9.76
C LYS A 85 7.18 -4.40 -9.46
N ILE A 86 7.08 -4.82 -8.20
CA ILE A 86 6.09 -5.81 -7.80
C ILE A 86 4.90 -5.12 -7.10
N VAL A 87 3.68 -5.47 -7.52
CA VAL A 87 2.45 -5.14 -6.81
C VAL A 87 1.81 -6.44 -6.31
N VAL A 88 1.57 -6.53 -5.00
CA VAL A 88 0.90 -7.66 -4.37
C VAL A 88 -0.47 -7.19 -3.88
N ASN A 89 -1.51 -7.53 -4.64
CA ASN A 89 -2.88 -7.27 -4.23
C ASN A 89 -3.36 -8.32 -3.23
N MET A 90 -3.64 -7.88 -2.01
CA MET A 90 -4.21 -8.70 -0.93
C MET A 90 -5.64 -8.27 -0.58
N SER A 91 -6.27 -7.45 -1.42
CA SER A 91 -7.65 -7.03 -1.26
C SER A 91 -8.60 -8.15 -1.68
N THR A 92 -9.69 -8.35 -0.94
CA THR A 92 -10.71 -9.34 -1.30
C THR A 92 -11.67 -8.74 -2.32
N ILE A 93 -11.46 -9.07 -3.59
CA ILE A 93 -12.28 -8.64 -4.73
C ILE A 93 -12.64 -9.83 -5.61
N ALA A 94 -13.57 -9.65 -6.56
CA ALA A 94 -13.97 -10.73 -7.46
C ALA A 94 -12.80 -11.17 -8.36
N PRO A 95 -12.78 -12.43 -8.84
CA PRO A 95 -11.72 -12.91 -9.73
C PRO A 95 -11.56 -12.05 -10.99
N LEU A 96 -12.67 -11.65 -11.63
CA LEU A 96 -12.64 -10.79 -12.82
C LEU A 96 -12.09 -9.39 -12.52
N GLU A 97 -12.37 -8.86 -11.34
CA GLU A 97 -11.82 -7.57 -10.90
C GLU A 97 -10.31 -7.67 -10.69
N SER A 98 -9.82 -8.80 -10.17
CA SER A 98 -8.38 -9.07 -10.00
C SER A 98 -7.65 -9.18 -11.33
N LEU A 99 -8.25 -9.85 -12.33
CA LEU A 99 -7.70 -9.97 -13.68
C LEU A 99 -7.68 -8.65 -14.45
N SER A 100 -8.48 -7.67 -14.04
CA SER A 100 -8.54 -6.34 -14.65
C SER A 100 -7.60 -5.31 -14.03
N LEU A 101 -6.80 -5.73 -13.04
CA LEU A 101 -5.74 -4.89 -12.50
C LEU A 101 -4.56 -4.99 -13.47
N GLU A 102 -4.27 -3.88 -14.15
CA GLU A 102 -3.32 -3.71 -15.28
C GLU A 102 -4.00 -3.59 -16.65
#